data_AF-A0A4Y2W7C3-F1
#
_entry.id   AF-A0A4Y2W7C3-F1
#
_cell.length_a   1.000
_cell.length_b   1.000
_cell.length_c   1.000
_cell.angle_alpha   90.00
_cell.angle_beta   90.00
_cell.angle_gamma   90.00
#
_symmetry.space_group_name_H-M   'P 1'
#
loop_
_entity.id
_entity.type
_entity.pdbx_description
1 polymer ?
#
loop_
_entity_poly.entity_id
_entity_poly.type
_entity_poly.pdbx_seq_one_letter_code
_entity_poly.pdbx_strand_id
1 'polypeptide(L)'
;MIEPAIEKVIWFYGIYQPLYDEIPNVTFVEGFPCDYKSYIGGRTLFVIDDLIAECGNSKELVKLYTKGSHHLNISVFTISQNIFHKGADFREISLNSHYLFLFKSRRDVTQIAHLGRQLYPRKTKFFLEAFEEEAF
;
A
#
# COMPACT_ATOMS: atom_id res chain seq x y z
N MET A 1 6.70 -11.46 -9.65
CA MET A 1 5.43 -12.06 -10.09
C MET A 1 4.70 -12.51 -8.83
N ILE A 2 3.44 -12.13 -8.63
CA ILE A 2 2.66 -12.65 -7.49
C ILE A 2 2.21 -14.06 -7.89
N GLU A 3 2.92 -15.06 -7.39
CA GLU A 3 2.56 -16.46 -7.54
C GLU A 3 2.07 -17.01 -6.20
N PRO A 4 0.91 -17.70 -6.16
CA PRO A 4 0.04 -18.03 -7.29
C PRO A 4 -0.86 -16.84 -7.70
N ALA A 5 -1.44 -16.90 -8.91
CA ALA A 5 -2.20 -15.79 -9.50
C ALA A 5 -3.40 -15.36 -8.64
N ILE A 6 -3.62 -14.04 -8.54
CA ILE A 6 -4.75 -13.45 -7.81
C ILE A 6 -6.08 -13.89 -8.46
N GLU A 7 -7.04 -14.29 -7.64
CA GLU A 7 -8.38 -14.73 -8.07
C GLU A 7 -9.44 -13.65 -7.87
N LYS A 8 -9.25 -12.79 -6.87
CA LYS A 8 -10.24 -11.80 -6.46
C LYS A 8 -9.55 -10.49 -6.07
N VAL A 9 -10.13 -9.37 -6.49
CA VAL A 9 -9.64 -8.03 -6.11
C VAL A 9 -10.74 -7.28 -5.38
N ILE A 10 -10.42 -6.80 -4.17
CA ILE A 10 -11.25 -5.88 -3.39
C ILE A 10 -10.52 -4.55 -3.31
N TRP A 11 -11.15 -3.47 -3.71
CA TRP A 11 -10.59 -2.13 -3.68
C TRP A 11 -11.35 -1.26 -2.67
N PHE A 12 -10.68 -0.91 -1.58
CA PHE A 12 -11.19 -0.02 -0.56
C PHE A 12 -10.80 1.43 -0.90
N TYR A 13 -11.79 2.32 -1.00
CA TYR A 13 -11.60 3.72 -1.41
C TYR A 13 -12.23 4.70 -0.41
N GLY A 14 -11.70 5.92 -0.31
CA GLY A 14 -12.30 6.99 0.52
C GLY A 14 -13.39 7.80 -0.19
N ILE A 15 -13.19 8.11 -1.48
CA ILE A 15 -14.14 8.88 -2.29
C ILE A 15 -14.44 8.13 -3.59
N TYR A 16 -15.73 7.98 -3.92
CA TYR A 16 -16.16 7.33 -5.15
C TYR A 16 -15.68 8.09 -6.40
N GLN A 17 -15.26 7.34 -7.42
CA GLN A 17 -14.86 7.87 -8.72
C GLN A 17 -15.66 7.14 -9.82
N PRO A 18 -16.18 7.85 -10.84
CA PRO A 18 -16.91 7.20 -11.95
C PRO A 18 -16.14 6.08 -12.65
N LEU A 19 -14.80 6.18 -12.67
CA LEU A 19 -13.90 5.17 -13.22
C LEU A 19 -14.10 3.78 -12.60
N TYR A 20 -14.56 3.69 -11.35
CA TYR A 20 -14.75 2.41 -10.67
C TYR A 20 -15.81 1.54 -11.35
N ASP A 21 -16.80 2.15 -11.99
CA ASP A 21 -17.84 1.43 -12.72
C ASP A 21 -17.32 0.81 -14.02
N GLU A 22 -16.19 1.33 -14.53
CA GLU A 22 -15.59 0.90 -15.79
C GLU A 22 -14.56 -0.22 -15.62
N ILE A 23 -14.10 -0.48 -14.39
CA ILE A 23 -13.06 -1.47 -14.10
C ILE A 23 -13.71 -2.83 -13.81
N PRO A 24 -13.63 -3.81 -14.73
CA PRO A 24 -14.24 -5.12 -14.52
C PRO A 24 -13.44 -5.95 -13.51
N ASN A 25 -14.11 -6.93 -12.89
CA ASN A 25 -13.50 -7.92 -11.98
C ASN A 25 -12.84 -7.33 -10.72
N VAL A 26 -13.25 -6.13 -10.32
CA VAL A 26 -12.86 -5.50 -9.05
C VAL A 26 -14.12 -5.21 -8.25
N THR A 27 -14.11 -5.56 -6.96
CA THR A 27 -15.17 -5.15 -6.04
C THR A 27 -14.73 -3.89 -5.30
N PHE A 28 -15.38 -2.77 -5.61
CA PHE A 28 -15.12 -1.50 -4.96
C PHE A 28 -15.97 -1.37 -3.68
N VAL A 29 -15.33 -0.94 -2.59
CA VAL A 29 -15.94 -0.80 -1.27
C VAL A 29 -15.51 0.54 -0.66
N GLU A 30 -16.46 1.34 -0.22
CA GLU A 30 -16.17 2.61 0.45
C GLU A 30 -15.68 2.36 1.89
N GLY A 31 -14.57 3.00 2.25
CA GLY A 31 -13.90 2.86 3.54
C GLY A 31 -13.21 1.51 3.75
N PHE A 32 -12.48 1.38 4.86
CA PHE A 32 -11.91 0.10 5.28
C PHE A 32 -12.83 -0.58 6.33
N PRO A 33 -13.38 -1.76 6.03
CA PRO A 33 -14.36 -2.39 6.90
C PRO A 33 -13.71 -2.95 8.17
N CYS A 34 -14.39 -2.78 9.31
CA CYS A 34 -14.01 -3.43 10.58
C CYS A 34 -14.00 -4.97 10.45
N ASP A 35 -14.82 -5.54 9.57
CA ASP A 35 -14.85 -6.97 9.22
C ASP A 35 -14.35 -7.21 7.79
N TYR A 36 -13.10 -6.86 7.53
CA TYR A 36 -12.44 -7.17 6.25
C TYR A 36 -12.41 -8.69 5.96
N LYS A 37 -12.58 -9.54 6.97
CA LYS A 37 -12.49 -10.99 6.80
C LYS A 37 -13.65 -11.56 5.99
N SER A 38 -14.82 -10.94 6.08
CA SER A 38 -15.98 -11.28 5.24
C SER A 38 -15.72 -11.16 3.74
N TYR A 39 -14.73 -10.36 3.34
CA TYR A 39 -14.35 -10.15 1.94
C TYR A 39 -13.37 -11.19 1.40
N ILE A 40 -12.76 -11.99 2.28
CA ILE A 40 -11.77 -13.01 1.91
C ILE A 40 -12.48 -14.18 1.22
N GLY A 41 -11.98 -14.55 0.03
CA GLY A 41 -12.42 -15.75 -0.66
C GLY A 41 -11.44 -16.11 -1.78
N GLY A 42 -10.79 -17.27 -1.66
CA GLY A 42 -9.69 -17.63 -2.55
C GLY A 42 -8.46 -16.74 -2.37
N ARG A 43 -7.60 -16.64 -3.39
CA ARG A 43 -6.43 -15.75 -3.44
C ARG A 43 -6.88 -14.32 -3.66
N THR A 44 -7.00 -13.56 -2.57
CA THR A 44 -7.60 -12.22 -2.59
C THR A 44 -6.53 -11.13 -2.55
N LEU A 45 -6.62 -10.14 -3.43
CA LEU A 45 -5.87 -8.89 -3.35
C LEU A 45 -6.75 -7.81 -2.72
N PHE A 46 -6.28 -7.22 -1.63
CA PHE A 46 -6.85 -6.00 -1.08
C PHE A 46 -6.05 -4.80 -1.56
N VAL A 47 -6.71 -3.86 -2.22
CA VAL A 47 -6.18 -2.54 -2.55
C VAL A 47 -6.76 -1.56 -1.54
N ILE A 48 -5.90 -0.81 -0.84
CA ILE A 48 -6.28 0.19 0.15
C ILE A 48 -5.81 1.55 -0.36
N ASP A 49 -6.73 2.36 -0.85
CA ASP A 49 -6.42 3.62 -1.54
C ASP A 49 -6.80 4.84 -0.70
N ASP A 50 -5.79 5.63 -0.31
CA ASP A 50 -5.89 6.85 0.48
C ASP A 50 -6.57 6.72 1.86
N LEU A 51 -6.87 5.48 2.28
CA LEU A 51 -7.54 5.20 3.55
C LEU A 51 -6.57 5.10 4.74
N ILE A 52 -5.25 5.20 4.54
CA ILE A 52 -4.28 5.09 5.64
C ILE A 52 -4.48 6.17 6.70
N ALA A 53 -4.81 7.41 6.31
CA ALA A 53 -5.02 8.49 7.27
C ALA A 53 -6.22 8.18 8.18
N GLU A 54 -7.28 7.64 7.60
CA GLU A 54 -8.50 7.23 8.30
C GLU A 54 -8.30 5.95 9.12
N CYS A 55 -7.45 5.05 8.63
CA CYS A 55 -7.13 3.76 9.24
C CYS A 55 -5.87 3.79 10.12
N GLY A 56 -5.21 4.92 10.29
CA GLY A 56 -3.86 5.04 10.85
C GLY A 56 -3.73 4.68 12.34
N ASN A 57 -4.87 4.45 13.00
CA ASN A 57 -4.97 3.93 14.37
C ASN A 57 -5.66 2.54 14.43
N SER A 58 -5.93 1.94 13.27
CA SER A 58 -6.59 0.65 13.18
C SER A 58 -5.59 -0.46 13.40
N LYS A 59 -5.59 -1.00 14.62
CA LYS A 59 -4.88 -2.24 14.97
C LYS A 59 -5.17 -3.39 13.99
N GLU A 60 -6.32 -3.36 13.31
CA GLU A 60 -6.70 -4.35 12.31
C GLU A 60 -5.87 -4.25 11.03
N LEU A 61 -5.51 -3.05 10.58
CA LEU A 61 -4.63 -2.87 9.42
C LEU A 61 -3.22 -3.37 9.72
N VAL A 62 -2.68 -3.07 10.91
CA VAL A 62 -1.39 -3.62 11.34
C VAL A 62 -1.42 -5.14 11.44
N LYS A 63 -2.50 -5.72 11.99
CA LYS A 63 -2.68 -7.19 12.03
C LYS A 63 -2.73 -7.80 10.64
N LEU A 64 -3.37 -7.12 9.68
CA LEU A 64 -3.42 -7.56 8.30
C LEU A 64 -2.01 -7.68 7.71
N TYR A 65 -1.15 -6.69 7.95
CA TYR A 65 0.24 -6.66 7.47
C TYR A 65 1.21 -7.59 8.22
N THR A 66 0.95 -7.89 9.49
CA THR A 66 1.87 -8.69 10.33
C THR A 66 1.51 -10.17 10.45
N LYS A 67 0.21 -10.51 10.41
CA LYS A 67 -0.28 -11.89 10.62
C LYS A 67 -1.32 -12.32 9.60
N GLY A 68 -2.15 -11.41 9.10
CA GLY A 68 -3.30 -11.74 8.26
C GLY A 68 -2.91 -12.22 6.86
N SER A 69 -2.02 -11.50 6.17
CA SER A 69 -1.66 -11.74 4.76
C SER A 69 -1.13 -13.15 4.50
N HIS A 70 -0.15 -13.59 5.29
CA HIS A 70 0.52 -14.89 5.12
C HIS A 70 -0.35 -16.10 5.47
N HIS A 71 -1.31 -15.95 6.38
CA HIS A 71 -2.14 -17.06 6.85
C HIS A 71 -3.51 -17.13 6.16
N LEU A 72 -3.97 -16.03 5.55
CA LEU A 72 -5.31 -15.93 4.96
C LEU A 72 -5.31 -15.89 3.43
N ASN A 73 -4.15 -16.11 2.79
CA ASN A 73 -4.00 -16.09 1.33
C ASN A 73 -4.38 -14.72 0.72
N ILE A 74 -4.00 -13.65 1.43
CA ILE A 74 -4.30 -12.27 1.06
C ILE A 74 -3.01 -11.56 0.66
N SER A 75 -3.02 -10.94 -0.52
CA SER A 75 -2.04 -9.91 -0.86
C SER A 75 -2.64 -8.54 -0.52
N VAL A 76 -1.81 -7.62 -0.02
CA VAL A 76 -2.25 -6.27 0.32
C VAL A 76 -1.41 -5.28 -0.45
N PHE A 77 -2.09 -4.34 -1.11
CA PHE A 77 -1.50 -3.23 -1.83
C PHE A 77 -2.06 -1.94 -1.24
N THR A 78 -1.19 -1.09 -0.73
CA THR A 78 -1.62 0.19 -0.14
C THR A 78 -1.04 1.35 -0.92
N ILE A 79 -1.91 2.29 -1.29
CA ILE A 79 -1.58 3.51 -2.00
C ILE A 79 -1.59 4.65 -0.99
N SER A 80 -0.49 5.40 -0.94
CA SER A 80 -0.31 6.53 -0.03
C SER A 80 0.37 7.69 -0.73
N GLN A 81 -0.04 8.91 -0.40
CA GLN A 81 0.68 10.13 -0.78
C GLN A 81 1.88 10.42 0.14
N ASN A 82 1.94 9.80 1.32
CA ASN A 82 2.96 10.07 2.33
C ASN A 82 3.57 8.77 2.85
N ILE A 83 4.86 8.56 2.56
CA ILE A 83 5.59 7.36 3.00
C ILE A 83 6.01 7.43 4.48
N PHE A 84 5.95 8.61 5.09
CA PHE A 84 6.20 8.81 6.53
C PHE A 84 4.97 9.37 7.23
N HIS A 85 3.78 8.83 6.92
CA HIS A 85 2.56 9.21 7.63
C HIS A 85 2.77 9.08 9.14
N LYS A 86 2.38 10.12 9.89
CA LYS A 86 2.49 10.13 11.35
C LYS A 86 1.49 9.11 11.91
N GLY A 87 2.00 8.02 12.46
CA GLY A 87 1.26 6.94 13.10
C GLY A 87 2.20 5.77 13.37
N ALA A 88 2.23 5.24 14.59
CA ALA A 88 3.11 4.11 14.95
C ALA A 88 2.86 2.91 14.01
N ASP A 89 1.60 2.73 13.63
CA ASP A 89 1.08 1.67 12.79
C ASP A 89 1.63 1.72 11.35
N PHE A 90 1.85 2.91 10.78
CA PHE A 90 2.32 3.04 9.39
C PHE A 90 3.79 2.65 9.22
N ARG A 91 4.61 2.90 10.24
CA ARG A 91 6.00 2.42 10.26
C ARG A 91 6.05 0.90 10.24
N GLU A 92 5.20 0.23 11.02
CA GLU A 92 5.15 -1.23 11.05
C GLU A 92 4.64 -1.80 9.73
N ILE A 93 3.61 -1.20 9.13
CA ILE A 93 3.13 -1.56 7.79
C ILE A 93 4.25 -1.44 6.75
N SER A 94 4.97 -0.31 6.74
CA SER A 94 6.07 -0.07 5.81
C SER A 94 7.21 -1.07 5.97
N LEU A 95 7.60 -1.41 7.21
CA LEU A 95 8.66 -2.38 7.47
C LEU A 95 8.28 -3.82 7.11
N ASN A 96 6.99 -4.18 7.18
CA ASN A 96 6.50 -5.51 6.81
C ASN A 96 6.06 -5.61 5.34
N SER A 97 6.17 -4.51 4.58
CA SER A 97 5.87 -4.49 3.15
C SER A 97 6.99 -5.19 2.38
N HIS A 98 6.63 -6.18 1.57
CA HIS A 98 7.60 -6.96 0.79
C HIS A 98 8.09 -6.22 -0.45
N TYR A 99 7.25 -5.33 -0.98
CA TYR A 99 7.53 -4.51 -2.16
C TYR A 99 7.17 -3.07 -1.87
N LEU A 100 7.94 -2.15 -2.46
CA LEU A 100 7.70 -0.72 -2.38
C LEU A 100 7.76 -0.14 -3.79
N PHE A 101 6.66 0.47 -4.22
CA PHE A 101 6.56 1.20 -5.49
C PHE A 101 6.59 2.69 -5.19
N LEU A 102 7.50 3.41 -5.84
CA LEU A 102 7.67 4.85 -5.64
C LEU A 102 7.32 5.58 -6.94
N PHE A 103 6.43 6.55 -6.85
CA PHE A 103 6.06 7.43 -7.96
C PHE A 103 6.64 8.83 -7.74
N LYS A 104 6.78 9.61 -8.83
CA LYS A 104 7.32 10.97 -8.77
C LYS A 104 6.46 11.86 -7.88
N SER A 105 7.05 12.41 -6.83
CA SER A 105 6.43 13.47 -6.03
C SER A 105 7.30 14.72 -6.10
N ARG A 106 6.81 15.76 -6.79
CA ARG A 106 7.51 17.06 -6.87
C ARG A 106 7.54 17.81 -5.54
N ARG A 107 6.69 17.40 -4.58
CA ARG A 107 6.41 18.18 -3.37
C ARG A 107 7.37 17.86 -2.22
N ASP A 108 7.92 16.66 -2.16
CA ASP A 108 8.71 16.24 -0.99
C ASP A 108 9.88 15.30 -1.32
N VAL A 109 10.87 15.84 -2.03
CA VAL A 109 12.14 15.16 -2.34
C VAL A 109 12.89 14.76 -1.07
N THR A 110 12.66 15.48 0.04
CA THR A 110 13.30 15.20 1.33
C THR A 110 12.89 13.82 1.85
N GLN A 111 11.61 13.43 1.73
CA GLN A 111 11.16 12.09 2.09
C GLN A 111 11.88 11.01 1.26
N ILE A 112 12.02 11.22 -0.04
CA ILE A 112 12.75 10.29 -0.92
C ILE A 112 14.22 10.17 -0.51
N ALA A 113 14.87 11.29 -0.16
CA ALA A 113 16.23 11.28 0.38
C ALA A 113 16.34 10.52 1.71
N HIS A 114 15.37 10.67 2.62
CA HIS A 114 15.33 9.90 3.86
C HIS A 114 15.16 8.39 3.60
N LEU A 115 14.24 8.02 2.71
CA LEU A 115 14.05 6.64 2.30
C LEU A 115 15.31 6.06 1.66
N GLY A 116 15.97 6.80 0.76
CA GLY A 116 17.20 6.39 0.11
C GLY A 116 18.35 6.12 1.09
N ARG A 117 18.40 6.85 2.21
CA ARG A 117 19.36 6.55 3.31
C ARG A 117 19.01 5.25 4.05
N GLN A 118 17.73 4.92 4.18
CA GLN A 118 17.29 3.67 4.82
C GLN A 118 17.52 2.45 3.92
N LEU A 119 17.18 2.55 2.63
CA LEU A 119 17.32 1.45 1.67
C LEU A 119 18.77 1.25 1.21
N TYR A 120 19.49 2.35 0.95
CA TYR A 120 20.83 2.35 0.37
C TYR A 120 21.78 3.26 1.16
N PRO A 121 22.08 2.97 2.43
CA PRO A 121 22.83 3.87 3.32
C PRO A 121 24.22 4.27 2.81
N ARG A 122 24.85 3.43 1.98
CA ARG A 122 26.16 3.70 1.37
C ARG A 122 26.09 4.17 -0.09
N LYS A 123 24.89 4.22 -0.67
CA LYS A 123 24.65 4.53 -2.10
C LYS A 123 23.46 5.48 -2.29
N THR A 124 23.16 6.34 -1.31
CA THR A 124 22.00 7.24 -1.37
C THR A 124 22.02 8.17 -2.58
N LYS A 125 23.20 8.67 -2.97
CA LYS A 125 23.34 9.52 -4.16
C LYS A 125 22.85 8.80 -5.42
N PHE A 126 23.34 7.59 -5.65
CA PHE A 126 22.93 6.74 -6.77
C PHE A 126 21.42 6.47 -6.78
N PHE A 127 20.83 6.19 -5.61
CA PHE A 127 19.37 6.00 -5.51
C PHE A 127 18.59 7.25 -5.93
N LEU A 128 19.02 8.44 -5.50
CA LEU A 128 18.34 9.69 -5.81
C LEU A 128 18.45 10.03 -7.31
N GLU A 129 19.63 9.86 -7.89
CA GLU A 129 19.84 10.07 -9.34
C GLU A 129 18.97 9.13 -10.17
N ALA A 130 18.96 7.83 -9.85
CA ALA A 130 18.11 6.86 -10.53
C ALA A 130 16.61 7.17 -10.39
N PHE A 131 16.18 7.64 -9.21
CA PHE A 131 14.79 8.03 -9.00
C PHE A 131 14.40 9.29 -9.81
N GLU A 132 15.32 10.24 -10.00
CA GLU A 132 15.05 11.43 -10.80
C GLU A 132 14.96 11.12 -12.31
N GLU A 133 15.80 10.20 -12.80
CA GLU A 133 15.87 9.79 -14.21
C GLU A 133 14.70 8.90 -14.65
N GLU A 134 14.30 7.91 -13.84
CA GLU A 134 13.27 6.91 -14.18
C GLU A 134 11.84 7.35 -13.82
N ALA A 135 11.67 8.50 -13.18
CA ALA A 135 10.37 8.99 -12.76
C ALA A 135 9.55 9.54 -13.94
N PHE A 136 8.74 8.65 -14.54
CA PHE A 136 7.67 8.94 -15.52
C PHE A 136 6.79 10.13 -15.09
#